data_AF-A0A3S9TPA1-F1
#
_entry.id   AF-A0A3S9TPA1-F1
#
_cell.length_a   1.000
_cell.length_b   1.000
_cell.length_c   1.000
_cell.angle_alpha   90.00
_cell.angle_beta   90.00
_cell.angle_gamma   90.00
#
_symmetry.space_group_name_H-M   'P 1'
#
loop_
_entity.id
_entity.type
_entity.pdbx_description
1 polymer ?
#
loop_
_entity_poly.entity_id
_entity_poly.type
_entity_poly.pdbx_seq_one_letter_code
_entity_poly.pdbx_strand_id
1 'polypeptide(L)'
;MEKLCIICREESDNFSDEHVIPDALGGYYHIYTVCKKCNSDLGSSVDAKLVNHQFAEFQRYLLSLTGKSKKLPNPFSGTHHLSEDTSKKIQLRLDEEGKPVPYTITNVSYEESENEGSGTKVSICIDASDEKKLDGILKKIANKLQVPIEQFEGIDRSVQKIEKPNIKCSLSIDLAEFKIGLLKIAYEFSVDTVEGYFSDRLAIEISKILKNAEYDSVENFVSIGSGFDHEIFDGMRDYLDLESKKHYLVIVGSQARGLVCLVHLHGMFSVGVCLSNSPYPDSLAVIGVNDIEQRSFRKIYPEQLLKEVFAPPELRFQYYFPTEYAAQEFLDMQASDKFGFHSTETGTTPVFDRQGKLLSSDLYSKMKESEHLVTSEALDGGGIVHKFPIQDELFIKILPSGKLVQVIAVREELRQIAKL
;
A
#
# COMPACT_ATOMS: atom_id res chain seq x y z
N MET A 1 -12.05 6.68 -32.25
CA MET A 1 -11.17 5.88 -31.39
C MET A 1 -11.85 4.54 -31.24
N GLU A 2 -11.28 3.48 -31.80
CA GLU A 2 -11.80 2.12 -31.59
C GLU A 2 -11.81 1.88 -30.07
N LYS A 3 -12.98 1.57 -29.51
CA LYS A 3 -13.10 1.32 -28.08
C LYS A 3 -12.64 -0.11 -27.81
N LEU A 4 -11.34 -0.29 -27.64
CA LEU A 4 -10.73 -1.58 -27.35
C LEU A 4 -10.74 -1.85 -25.84
N CYS A 5 -11.10 -3.08 -25.47
CA CYS A 5 -10.90 -3.57 -24.11
C CYS A 5 -9.43 -3.83 -23.85
N ILE A 6 -8.87 -3.33 -22.74
CA ILE A 6 -7.43 -3.47 -22.47
C ILE A 6 -7.02 -4.93 -22.19
N ILE A 7 -7.96 -5.76 -21.72
CA ILE A 7 -7.71 -7.17 -21.38
C ILE A 7 -7.82 -8.07 -22.60
N CYS A 8 -9.00 -8.11 -23.25
CA CYS A 8 -9.19 -8.98 -24.42
C CYS A 8 -8.64 -8.40 -25.73
N ARG A 9 -8.34 -7.09 -25.77
CA ARG A 9 -7.88 -6.35 -26.95
C ARG A 9 -8.82 -6.43 -28.14
N GLU A 10 -10.11 -6.65 -27.87
CA GLU A 10 -11.19 -6.67 -28.85
C GLU A 10 -12.04 -5.41 -28.70
N GLU A 11 -12.68 -4.98 -29.79
CA GLU A 11 -13.64 -3.88 -29.74
C GLU A 11 -14.83 -4.24 -28.84
N SER A 12 -15.31 -3.26 -28.09
CA SER A 12 -16.50 -3.41 -27.26
C SER A 12 -17.25 -2.10 -27.19
N ASP A 13 -18.58 -2.19 -27.06
CA ASP A 13 -19.42 -1.05 -26.70
C ASP A 13 -19.90 -1.12 -25.24
N ASN A 14 -19.52 -2.17 -24.51
CA ASN A 14 -20.08 -2.49 -23.20
C ASN A 14 -18.98 -2.57 -22.14
N PHE A 15 -18.46 -1.40 -21.77
CA PHE A 15 -17.47 -1.24 -20.71
C PHE A 15 -18.10 -1.27 -19.33
N SER A 16 -17.30 -1.69 -18.35
CA SER A 16 -17.63 -1.66 -16.94
C SER A 16 -16.92 -0.53 -16.22
N ASP A 17 -17.45 -0.18 -15.05
CA ASP A 17 -16.74 0.56 -14.01
C ASP A 17 -15.80 -0.40 -13.27
N GLU A 18 -14.56 -0.54 -13.79
CA GLU A 18 -13.55 -1.46 -13.27
C GLU A 18 -12.75 -0.79 -12.14
N HIS A 19 -12.57 -1.49 -11.03
CA HIS A 19 -11.71 -1.01 -9.95
C HIS A 19 -10.31 -1.60 -10.12
N VAL A 20 -9.31 -0.74 -10.30
CA VAL A 20 -7.93 -1.19 -10.51
C VAL A 20 -7.43 -1.95 -9.29
N ILE A 21 -7.53 -1.34 -8.11
CA ILE A 21 -7.44 -2.06 -6.83
C ILE A 21 -8.86 -2.51 -6.48
N PRO A 22 -9.10 -3.79 -6.13
CA PRO A 22 -10.43 -4.26 -5.80
C PRO A 22 -11.13 -3.42 -4.71
N ASP A 23 -12.40 -3.07 -4.93
CA ASP A 23 -13.27 -2.37 -3.96
C ASP A 23 -13.24 -3.03 -2.56
N ALA A 24 -13.19 -4.37 -2.52
CA ALA A 24 -13.12 -5.14 -1.29
C ALA A 24 -11.86 -4.87 -0.46
N LEU A 25 -10.80 -4.31 -1.06
CA LEU A 25 -9.56 -3.88 -0.41
C LEU A 25 -9.52 -2.37 -0.17
N GLY A 26 -10.61 -1.64 -0.43
CA GLY A 26 -10.64 -0.18 -0.31
C GLY A 26 -10.00 0.52 -1.50
N GLY A 27 -10.08 -0.06 -2.70
CA GLY A 27 -9.66 0.60 -3.92
C GLY A 27 -10.68 1.63 -4.41
N TYR A 28 -10.22 2.84 -4.72
CA TYR A 28 -11.03 3.96 -5.20
C TYR A 28 -10.57 4.49 -6.56
N TYR A 29 -9.71 3.73 -7.25
CA TYR A 29 -9.28 4.04 -8.62
C TYR A 29 -10.04 3.24 -9.65
N HIS A 30 -10.72 3.94 -10.56
CA HIS A 30 -11.63 3.35 -11.52
C HIS A 30 -11.18 3.64 -12.95
N ILE A 31 -11.32 2.64 -13.82
CA ILE A 31 -11.10 2.77 -15.26
C ILE A 31 -12.31 2.24 -16.03
N TYR A 32 -12.49 2.76 -17.24
CA TYR A 32 -13.66 2.44 -18.09
C TYR A 32 -13.24 1.77 -19.41
N THR A 33 -12.10 1.08 -19.39
CA THR A 33 -11.45 0.48 -20.56
C THR A 33 -11.46 -1.06 -20.52
N VAL A 34 -12.15 -1.66 -19.55
CA VAL A 34 -12.38 -3.11 -19.46
C VAL A 34 -13.82 -3.44 -19.82
N CYS A 35 -14.04 -4.39 -20.73
CA CYS A 35 -15.39 -4.83 -21.10
C CYS A 35 -16.01 -5.67 -19.98
N LYS A 36 -17.35 -5.69 -19.89
CA LYS A 36 -18.07 -6.41 -18.81
C LYS A 36 -17.71 -7.90 -18.68
N LYS A 37 -17.41 -8.57 -19.81
CA LYS A 37 -17.01 -9.97 -19.80
C LYS A 37 -15.66 -10.14 -19.08
N CYS A 38 -14.65 -9.38 -19.52
CA CYS A 38 -13.33 -9.42 -18.89
C CYS A 38 -13.37 -9.01 -17.42
N ASN A 39 -14.11 -7.98 -17.04
CA ASN A 39 -14.29 -7.61 -15.63
C ASN A 39 -14.86 -8.78 -14.82
N SER A 40 -15.95 -9.41 -15.29
CA SER A 40 -16.53 -10.56 -14.59
C SER A 40 -15.54 -11.73 -14.45
N ASP A 41 -14.79 -12.03 -15.52
CA ASP A 41 -13.79 -13.10 -15.52
C ASP A 41 -12.66 -12.77 -14.52
N LEU A 42 -12.08 -11.57 -14.61
CA LEU A 42 -11.06 -11.06 -13.68
C LEU A 42 -11.52 -11.10 -12.22
N GLY A 43 -12.76 -10.68 -11.94
CA GLY A 43 -13.33 -10.72 -10.60
C GLY A 43 -13.34 -12.13 -9.99
N SER A 44 -13.54 -13.16 -10.82
CA SER A 44 -13.66 -14.55 -10.39
C SER A 44 -12.34 -15.33 -10.32
N SER A 45 -11.39 -15.04 -11.22
CA SER A 45 -10.15 -15.81 -11.36
C SER A 45 -8.88 -15.04 -10.97
N VAL A 46 -8.92 -13.70 -11.00
CA VAL A 46 -7.76 -12.83 -10.74
C VAL A 46 -7.90 -12.13 -9.40
N ASP A 47 -8.91 -11.26 -9.26
CA ASP A 47 -9.14 -10.49 -8.03
C ASP A 47 -9.46 -11.41 -6.85
N ALA A 48 -10.19 -12.50 -7.08
CA ALA A 48 -10.53 -13.47 -6.05
C ALA A 48 -9.29 -14.07 -5.38
N LYS A 49 -8.17 -14.26 -6.10
CA LYS A 49 -6.92 -14.81 -5.54
C LYS A 49 -6.27 -13.84 -4.57
N LEU A 50 -6.35 -12.54 -4.87
CA LEU A 50 -5.83 -11.49 -4.00
C LEU A 50 -6.78 -11.20 -2.82
N VAL A 51 -8.08 -11.02 -3.09
CA VAL A 51 -9.09 -10.59 -2.10
C VAL A 51 -9.40 -11.66 -1.05
N ASN A 52 -9.30 -12.95 -1.43
CA ASN A 52 -9.53 -14.08 -0.53
C ASN A 52 -8.23 -14.65 0.04
N HIS A 53 -7.08 -14.01 -0.22
CA HIS A 53 -5.84 -14.37 0.45
C HIS A 53 -5.98 -14.13 1.97
N GLN A 54 -5.38 -14.99 2.79
CA GLN A 54 -5.52 -14.92 4.25
C GLN A 54 -5.16 -13.54 4.84
N PHE A 55 -4.06 -12.93 4.39
CA PHE A 55 -3.68 -11.58 4.82
C PHE A 55 -4.65 -10.49 4.33
N ALA A 56 -5.26 -10.67 3.16
CA ALA A 56 -6.30 -9.77 2.69
C ALA A 56 -7.57 -9.88 3.53
N GLU A 57 -7.97 -11.10 3.92
CA GLU A 57 -9.10 -11.27 4.84
C GLU A 57 -8.83 -10.63 6.20
N PHE A 58 -7.63 -10.81 6.77
CA PHE A 58 -7.24 -10.16 8.01
C PHE A 58 -7.29 -8.63 7.89
N GLN A 59 -6.74 -8.08 6.83
CA GLN A 59 -6.71 -6.64 6.65
C GLN A 59 -8.11 -6.07 6.45
N ARG A 60 -8.95 -6.73 5.66
CA ARG A 60 -10.35 -6.36 5.48
C ARG A 60 -11.11 -6.42 6.81
N TYR A 61 -10.83 -7.42 7.65
CA TYR A 61 -11.39 -7.52 8.99
C TYR A 61 -10.95 -6.35 9.88
N LEU A 62 -9.64 -6.07 9.97
CA LEU A 62 -9.07 -4.98 10.79
C LEU A 62 -9.57 -3.59 10.37
N LEU A 63 -9.74 -3.38 9.06
CA LEU A 63 -10.22 -2.13 8.48
C LEU A 63 -11.74 -2.06 8.33
N SER A 64 -12.47 -3.09 8.72
CA SER A 64 -13.93 -3.20 8.53
C SER A 64 -14.38 -3.02 7.07
N LEU A 65 -13.57 -3.49 6.12
CA LEU A 65 -13.83 -3.37 4.69
C LEU A 65 -14.78 -4.48 4.22
N THR A 66 -15.97 -4.07 3.77
CA THR A 66 -16.93 -4.95 3.12
C THR A 66 -16.88 -4.73 1.62
N GLY A 67 -16.85 -5.82 0.84
CA GLY A 67 -17.07 -5.72 -0.61
C GLY A 67 -18.56 -5.57 -0.93
N LYS A 68 -18.91 -5.81 -2.20
CA LYS A 68 -20.29 -5.73 -2.71
C LYS A 68 -21.33 -6.57 -1.94
N SER A 69 -20.92 -7.65 -1.28
CA SER A 69 -21.79 -8.49 -0.45
C SER A 69 -22.22 -7.83 0.87
N LYS A 70 -21.59 -6.70 1.25
CA LYS A 70 -21.77 -6.00 2.53
C LYS A 70 -21.52 -6.87 3.77
N LYS A 71 -20.82 -8.00 3.60
CA LYS A 71 -20.43 -8.90 4.69
C LYS A 71 -18.96 -8.72 5.01
N LEU A 72 -18.66 -8.54 6.29
CA LEU A 72 -17.30 -8.55 6.81
C LEU A 72 -16.74 -9.99 6.67
N PRO A 73 -15.57 -10.19 6.04
CA PRO A 73 -14.94 -11.51 6.02
C PRO A 73 -14.56 -11.92 7.44
N ASN A 74 -14.65 -13.22 7.70
CA ASN A 74 -14.19 -13.80 8.96
C ASN A 74 -12.88 -14.57 8.71
N PRO A 75 -11.71 -13.97 9.03
CA PRO A 75 -10.42 -14.60 8.78
C PRO A 75 -10.18 -15.83 9.67
N PHE A 76 -11.03 -16.03 10.69
CA PHE A 76 -11.02 -17.18 11.59
C PHE A 76 -12.11 -18.21 11.23
N SER A 77 -12.71 -18.10 10.06
CA SER A 77 -13.73 -19.06 9.61
C SER A 77 -13.15 -20.47 9.46
N GLY A 78 -14.03 -21.47 9.36
CA GLY A 78 -13.64 -22.87 9.32
C GLY A 78 -13.92 -23.60 10.64
N THR A 79 -13.43 -24.85 10.69
CA THR A 79 -13.58 -25.73 11.85
C THR A 79 -12.24 -25.85 12.56
N HIS A 80 -12.23 -25.50 13.84
CA HIS A 80 -11.08 -25.50 14.73
C HIS A 80 -11.31 -26.47 15.89
N HIS A 81 -10.31 -26.59 16.75
CA HIS A 81 -10.33 -27.49 17.91
C HIS A 81 -9.94 -26.76 19.18
N LEU A 82 -10.50 -27.20 20.31
CA LEU A 82 -9.96 -26.81 21.62
C LEU A 82 -8.58 -27.44 21.81
N SER A 83 -7.64 -26.67 22.35
CA SER A 83 -6.29 -27.16 22.63
C SER A 83 -6.30 -28.29 23.66
N GLU A 84 -7.25 -28.26 24.60
CA GLU A 84 -7.38 -29.25 25.68
C GLU A 84 -8.13 -30.51 25.24
N ASP A 85 -8.93 -30.43 24.16
CA ASP A 85 -9.74 -31.54 23.67
C ASP A 85 -9.94 -31.42 22.15
N THR A 86 -9.13 -32.15 21.39
CA THR A 86 -9.17 -32.13 19.92
C THR A 86 -10.41 -32.81 19.35
N SER A 87 -11.18 -33.55 20.14
CA SER A 87 -12.44 -34.15 19.69
C SER A 87 -13.56 -33.11 19.59
N LYS A 88 -13.46 -31.99 20.32
CA LYS A 88 -14.44 -30.91 20.32
C LYS A 88 -14.16 -29.92 19.19
N LYS A 89 -15.05 -29.93 18.20
CA LYS A 89 -15.02 -29.03 17.05
C LYS A 89 -15.67 -27.70 17.37
N ILE A 90 -15.01 -26.60 17.05
CA ILE A 90 -15.47 -25.23 17.29
C ILE A 90 -15.40 -24.43 16.00
N GLN A 91 -16.32 -23.49 15.83
CA GLN A 91 -16.20 -22.41 14.84
C GLN A 91 -15.99 -21.10 15.58
N LEU A 92 -15.16 -20.22 15.04
CA LEU A 92 -15.16 -18.81 15.44
C LEU A 92 -16.12 -18.09 14.50
N ARG A 93 -17.22 -17.57 15.04
CA ARG A 93 -18.22 -16.79 14.28
C ARG A 93 -18.10 -15.33 14.65
N LEU A 94 -18.45 -14.42 13.76
CA LEU A 94 -18.51 -12.99 14.12
C LEU A 94 -19.88 -12.69 14.72
N ASP A 95 -19.91 -11.94 15.81
CA ASP A 95 -21.14 -11.36 16.37
C ASP A 95 -21.59 -10.11 15.59
N GLU A 96 -22.63 -9.43 16.06
CA GLU A 96 -23.17 -8.21 15.44
C GLU A 96 -22.18 -7.03 15.45
N GLU A 97 -21.22 -7.03 16.37
CA GLU A 97 -20.14 -6.04 16.46
C GLU A 97 -18.91 -6.44 15.64
N GLY A 98 -18.94 -7.59 14.97
CA GLY A 98 -17.83 -8.13 14.20
C GLY A 98 -16.76 -8.81 15.05
N LYS A 99 -17.01 -9.13 16.32
CA LYS A 99 -16.03 -9.81 17.18
C LYS A 99 -16.14 -11.34 17.05
N PRO A 100 -15.00 -12.06 17.03
CA PRO A 100 -15.01 -13.52 16.97
C PRO A 100 -15.49 -14.11 18.31
N VAL A 101 -16.56 -14.88 18.24
CA VAL A 101 -17.14 -15.65 19.34
C VAL A 101 -17.05 -17.16 19.04
N PRO A 102 -16.57 -17.98 19.98
CA PRO A 102 -16.59 -19.43 19.84
C PRO A 102 -18.01 -19.96 19.77
N TYR A 103 -18.24 -20.91 18.87
CA TYR A 103 -19.47 -21.67 18.73
C TYR A 103 -19.13 -23.15 18.64
N THR A 104 -19.71 -23.96 19.53
CA THR A 104 -19.49 -25.40 19.53
C THR A 104 -20.28 -26.07 18.41
N ILE A 105 -19.57 -26.75 17.50
CA ILE A 105 -20.23 -27.58 16.49
C ILE A 105 -20.82 -28.80 17.19
N THR A 106 -22.08 -29.11 16.89
CA THR A 106 -22.71 -30.34 17.39
C THR A 106 -21.84 -31.57 17.09
N ASN A 107 -21.44 -32.28 18.14
CA ASN A 107 -20.72 -33.54 18.04
C ASN A 107 -21.55 -34.66 18.67
N VAL A 108 -21.61 -35.81 18.01
CA VAL A 108 -22.31 -37.00 18.50
C VAL A 108 -21.37 -38.19 18.38
N SER A 109 -21.03 -38.80 19.52
CA SER A 109 -20.23 -40.03 19.59
C SER A 109 -21.06 -41.21 20.07
N TYR A 110 -20.65 -42.41 19.66
CA TYR A 110 -21.30 -43.68 19.95
C TYR A 110 -20.25 -44.63 20.52
N GLU A 111 -20.54 -45.25 21.65
CA GLU A 111 -19.69 -46.26 22.30
C GLU A 111 -20.54 -47.52 22.50
N GLU A 112 -20.08 -48.65 21.93
CA GLU A 112 -20.66 -49.96 22.20
C GLU A 112 -20.17 -50.44 23.56
N SER A 113 -21.09 -50.94 24.38
CA SER A 113 -20.75 -51.45 25.70
C SER A 113 -20.25 -52.91 25.58
N GLU A 114 -19.15 -53.25 26.27
CA GLU A 114 -18.40 -54.50 26.08
C GLU A 114 -19.12 -55.79 26.52
N ASN A 115 -20.31 -55.68 27.14
CA ASN A 115 -21.07 -56.84 27.60
C ASN A 115 -22.08 -57.30 26.54
N GLU A 116 -22.12 -58.62 26.25
CA GLU A 116 -23.15 -59.22 25.40
C GLU A 116 -24.55 -58.88 25.92
N GLY A 117 -25.32 -58.09 25.15
CA GLY A 117 -26.66 -57.61 25.49
C GLY A 117 -26.73 -56.15 26.00
N SER A 118 -25.63 -55.40 26.01
CA SER A 118 -25.59 -54.02 26.52
C SER A 118 -25.68 -52.96 25.41
N GLY A 119 -26.60 -52.00 25.57
CA GLY A 119 -26.96 -51.01 24.56
C GLY A 119 -25.84 -50.03 24.18
N THR A 120 -26.10 -49.23 23.13
CA THR A 120 -25.17 -48.20 22.65
C THR A 120 -25.25 -46.94 23.52
N LYS A 121 -24.12 -46.51 24.08
CA LYS A 121 -24.03 -45.22 24.75
C LYS A 121 -23.84 -44.12 23.71
N VAL A 122 -24.68 -43.09 23.77
CA VAL A 122 -24.61 -41.93 22.87
C VAL A 122 -24.26 -40.69 23.68
N SER A 123 -23.18 -40.00 23.29
CA SER A 123 -22.82 -38.70 23.88
C SER A 123 -23.06 -37.59 22.87
N ILE A 124 -23.80 -36.55 23.28
CA ILE A 124 -24.16 -35.40 22.45
C ILE A 124 -23.57 -34.15 23.09
N CYS A 125 -22.78 -33.40 22.33
CA CYS A 125 -22.30 -32.08 22.70
C CYS A 125 -22.88 -31.05 21.73
N ILE A 126 -23.54 -30.02 22.25
CA ILE A 126 -24.12 -28.91 21.48
C ILE A 126 -23.72 -27.57 22.10
N ASP A 127 -23.75 -26.52 21.29
CA ASP A 127 -23.64 -25.16 21.80
C ASP A 127 -24.84 -24.80 22.69
N ALA A 128 -24.62 -24.04 23.75
CA ALA A 128 -25.68 -23.62 24.66
C ALA A 128 -26.78 -22.81 23.96
N SER A 129 -26.44 -22.05 22.92
CA SER A 129 -27.41 -21.31 22.11
C SER A 129 -28.37 -22.21 21.33
N ASP A 130 -28.01 -23.48 21.14
CA ASP A 130 -28.73 -24.46 20.34
C ASP A 130 -29.48 -25.50 21.18
N GLU A 131 -29.65 -25.30 22.49
CA GLU A 131 -30.36 -26.21 23.40
C GLU A 131 -31.75 -26.61 22.86
N LYS A 132 -32.48 -25.65 22.27
CA LYS A 132 -33.80 -25.88 21.69
C LYS A 132 -33.81 -26.88 20.52
N LYS A 133 -32.66 -27.14 19.89
CA LYS A 133 -32.52 -28.10 18.79
C LYS A 133 -32.30 -29.53 19.28
N LEU A 134 -32.06 -29.74 20.58
CA LEU A 134 -31.74 -31.04 21.16
C LEU A 134 -32.79 -32.11 20.85
N ASP A 135 -34.08 -31.79 20.98
CA ASP A 135 -35.16 -32.74 20.70
C ASP A 135 -35.16 -33.21 19.23
N GLY A 136 -34.82 -32.30 18.31
CA GLY A 136 -34.66 -32.63 16.90
C GLY A 136 -33.45 -33.53 16.64
N ILE A 137 -32.36 -33.34 17.39
CA ILE A 137 -31.16 -34.18 17.33
C ILE A 137 -31.46 -35.58 17.88
N LEU A 138 -32.14 -35.68 19.03
CA LEU A 138 -32.55 -36.95 19.62
C LEU A 138 -33.44 -37.75 18.67
N LYS A 139 -34.42 -37.11 18.01
CA LYS A 139 -35.24 -37.74 16.97
C LYS A 139 -34.42 -38.31 15.81
N LYS A 140 -33.40 -37.57 15.34
CA LYS A 140 -32.51 -38.05 14.27
C LYS A 140 -31.68 -39.26 14.72
N ILE A 141 -31.21 -39.26 15.96
CA ILE A 141 -30.45 -40.39 16.52
C ILE A 141 -31.33 -41.62 16.70
N ALA A 142 -32.53 -41.48 17.25
CA ALA A 142 -33.50 -42.57 17.40
C ALA A 142 -33.83 -43.24 16.06
N ASN A 143 -34.09 -42.42 15.02
CA ASN A 143 -34.29 -42.91 13.66
C ASN A 143 -33.06 -43.65 13.11
N LYS A 144 -31.85 -43.14 13.38
CA LYS A 144 -30.60 -43.75 12.92
C LYS A 144 -30.34 -45.11 13.58
N LEU A 145 -30.61 -45.21 14.88
CA LEU A 145 -30.45 -46.42 15.68
C LEU A 145 -31.66 -47.38 15.55
N GLN A 146 -32.71 -46.96 14.85
CA GLN A 146 -33.96 -47.71 14.66
C GLN A 146 -34.63 -48.11 15.99
N VAL A 147 -34.52 -47.26 17.00
CA VAL A 147 -35.13 -47.46 18.31
C VAL A 147 -36.11 -46.32 18.63
N PRO A 148 -37.25 -46.59 19.27
CA PRO A 148 -38.12 -45.54 19.80
C PRO A 148 -37.40 -44.68 20.83
N ILE A 149 -37.68 -43.36 20.86
CA ILE A 149 -37.06 -42.43 21.81
C ILE A 149 -37.37 -42.81 23.26
N GLU A 150 -38.52 -43.44 23.48
CA GLU A 150 -38.98 -43.91 24.79
C GLU A 150 -38.06 -44.98 25.39
N GLN A 151 -37.21 -45.62 24.57
CA GLN A 151 -36.20 -46.58 25.02
C GLN A 151 -34.87 -45.92 25.42
N PHE A 152 -34.74 -44.59 25.30
CA PHE A 152 -33.56 -43.88 25.77
C PHE A 152 -33.61 -43.76 27.30
N GLU A 153 -32.74 -44.50 27.99
CA GLU A 153 -32.58 -44.45 29.43
C GLU A 153 -31.35 -43.61 29.83
N GLY A 154 -31.36 -43.03 31.05
CA GLY A 154 -30.16 -42.40 31.63
C GLY A 154 -29.70 -41.10 30.98
N ILE A 155 -30.61 -40.25 30.51
CA ILE A 155 -30.27 -38.94 29.92
C ILE A 155 -29.75 -38.00 31.01
N ASP A 156 -28.43 -37.94 31.18
CA ASP A 156 -27.76 -36.94 32.02
C ASP A 156 -27.44 -35.68 31.20
N ARG A 157 -27.86 -34.52 31.72
CA ARG A 157 -27.65 -33.22 31.08
C ARG A 157 -26.73 -32.40 31.96
N SER A 158 -25.54 -32.10 31.43
CA SER A 158 -24.61 -31.17 32.08
C SER A 158 -24.29 -30.00 31.16
N VAL A 159 -24.20 -28.81 31.75
CA VAL A 159 -23.72 -27.61 31.06
C VAL A 159 -22.27 -27.39 31.49
N GLN A 160 -21.36 -27.41 30.54
CA GLN A 160 -19.94 -27.11 30.77
C GLN A 160 -19.65 -25.69 30.28
N LYS A 161 -19.17 -24.82 31.19
CA LYS A 161 -18.67 -23.49 30.84
C LYS A 161 -17.15 -23.53 30.86
N ILE A 162 -16.53 -23.19 29.73
CA ILE A 162 -15.09 -23.02 29.63
C ILE A 162 -14.80 -21.52 29.62
N GLU A 163 -14.13 -21.03 30.67
CA GLU A 163 -13.70 -19.64 30.71
C GLU A 163 -12.42 -19.46 29.90
N LYS A 164 -12.43 -18.53 28.93
CA LYS A 164 -11.29 -18.21 28.05
C LYS A 164 -10.70 -19.45 27.36
N PRO A 165 -11.47 -20.12 26.47
CA PRO A 165 -11.00 -21.32 25.79
C PRO A 165 -9.76 -21.04 24.93
N ASN A 166 -8.77 -21.92 25.03
CA ASN A 166 -7.63 -21.92 24.11
C ASN A 166 -8.01 -22.69 22.85
N ILE A 167 -8.03 -21.99 21.71
CA ILE A 167 -8.43 -22.56 20.41
C ILE A 167 -7.20 -22.61 19.51
N LYS A 168 -6.96 -23.78 18.91
CA LYS A 168 -5.89 -23.95 17.94
C LYS A 168 -6.46 -23.81 16.53
N CYS A 169 -5.98 -22.79 15.82
CA CYS A 169 -6.34 -22.52 14.43
C CYS A 169 -5.20 -22.92 13.49
N SER A 170 -5.53 -23.42 12.30
CA SER A 170 -4.57 -23.65 11.22
C SER A 170 -4.91 -22.72 10.06
N LEU A 171 -3.90 -22.03 9.53
CA LEU A 171 -4.04 -21.13 8.40
C LEU A 171 -3.28 -21.71 7.21
N SER A 172 -3.86 -21.57 6.01
CA SER A 172 -3.20 -21.90 4.75
C SER A 172 -2.83 -20.60 4.04
N ILE A 173 -1.54 -20.39 3.77
CA ILE A 173 -1.04 -19.20 3.11
C ILE A 173 -0.67 -19.56 1.67
N ASP A 174 -1.26 -18.87 0.71
CA ASP A 174 -0.86 -18.96 -0.70
C ASP A 174 0.36 -18.07 -0.94
N LEU A 175 1.38 -18.61 -1.60
CA LEU A 175 2.64 -17.90 -1.84
C LEU A 175 2.81 -17.47 -3.30
N ALA A 176 1.87 -17.82 -4.19
CA ALA A 176 2.04 -17.65 -5.63
C ALA A 176 0.81 -17.06 -6.32
N GLU A 177 -0.37 -17.67 -6.17
CA GLU A 177 -1.51 -17.36 -7.04
C GLU A 177 -2.03 -15.92 -6.83
N PHE A 178 -1.95 -15.37 -5.61
CA PHE A 178 -2.36 -14.00 -5.31
C PHE A 178 -1.64 -12.94 -6.16
N LYS A 179 -0.42 -13.22 -6.64
CA LYS A 179 0.40 -12.28 -7.42
C LYS A 179 -0.29 -11.87 -8.73
N ILE A 180 -1.19 -12.68 -9.27
CA ILE A 180 -1.93 -12.32 -10.50
C ILE A 180 -2.80 -11.07 -10.30
N GLY A 181 -3.35 -10.87 -9.10
CA GLY A 181 -4.09 -9.65 -8.77
C GLY A 181 -3.18 -8.42 -8.67
N LEU A 182 -1.94 -8.60 -8.19
CA LEU A 182 -0.95 -7.51 -8.17
C LEU A 182 -0.49 -7.15 -9.59
N LEU A 183 -0.33 -8.15 -10.47
CA LEU A 183 -0.05 -7.93 -11.90
C LEU A 183 -1.18 -7.16 -12.58
N LYS A 184 -2.45 -7.50 -12.31
CA LYS A 184 -3.63 -6.78 -12.80
C LYS A 184 -3.58 -5.31 -12.40
N ILE A 185 -3.40 -5.02 -11.10
CA ILE A 185 -3.32 -3.66 -10.56
C ILE A 185 -2.24 -2.86 -11.31
N ALA A 186 -1.02 -3.40 -11.42
CA ALA A 186 0.09 -2.74 -12.08
C ALA A 186 -0.17 -2.50 -13.57
N TYR A 187 -0.72 -3.50 -14.27
CA TYR A 187 -1.04 -3.43 -15.69
C TYR A 187 -2.09 -2.37 -15.99
N GLU A 188 -3.23 -2.43 -15.30
CA GLU A 188 -4.36 -1.53 -15.53
C GLU A 188 -4.00 -0.09 -15.20
N PHE A 189 -3.31 0.13 -14.07
CA PHE A 189 -2.82 1.46 -13.70
C PHE A 189 -1.87 2.02 -14.77
N SER A 190 -0.99 1.19 -15.32
CA SER A 190 0.01 1.62 -16.30
C SER A 190 -0.56 1.85 -17.68
N VAL A 191 -1.52 1.04 -18.14
CA VAL A 191 -2.21 1.26 -19.42
C VAL A 191 -2.97 2.58 -19.43
N ASP A 192 -3.58 2.93 -18.30
CA ASP A 192 -4.31 4.19 -18.17
C ASP A 192 -3.41 5.41 -17.93
N THR A 193 -2.21 5.20 -17.36
CA THR A 193 -1.33 6.30 -16.94
C THR A 193 -0.21 6.61 -17.94
N VAL A 194 0.34 5.60 -18.61
CA VAL A 194 1.52 5.75 -19.47
C VAL A 194 1.09 5.70 -20.94
N GLU A 195 1.22 6.84 -21.60
CA GLU A 195 0.91 6.95 -23.02
C GLU A 195 1.74 5.96 -23.84
N GLY A 196 1.08 5.24 -24.76
CA GLY A 196 1.71 4.24 -25.62
C GLY A 196 1.95 2.87 -24.98
N TYR A 197 1.87 2.72 -23.65
CA TYR A 197 2.14 1.44 -22.98
C TYR A 197 1.20 0.31 -23.45
N PHE A 198 -0.05 0.62 -23.79
CA PHE A 198 -1.00 -0.38 -24.31
C PHE A 198 -0.46 -1.16 -25.53
N SER A 199 0.36 -0.51 -26.36
CA SER A 199 0.96 -1.10 -27.57
C SER A 199 2.27 -1.85 -27.30
N ASP A 200 2.79 -1.82 -26.07
CA ASP A 200 4.02 -2.51 -25.70
C ASP A 200 3.87 -4.04 -25.85
N ARG A 201 4.94 -4.70 -26.29
CA ARG A 201 4.97 -6.16 -26.46
C ARG A 201 4.64 -6.89 -25.15
N LEU A 202 5.20 -6.44 -24.03
CA LEU A 202 4.94 -7.06 -22.72
C LEU A 202 3.55 -6.71 -22.22
N ALA A 203 3.01 -5.53 -22.53
CA ALA A 203 1.61 -5.22 -22.23
C ALA A 203 0.64 -6.17 -22.96
N ILE A 204 0.97 -6.63 -24.18
CA ILE A 204 0.18 -7.62 -24.93
C ILE A 204 0.26 -9.00 -24.28
N GLU A 205 1.43 -9.35 -23.74
CA GLU A 205 1.66 -10.61 -23.06
C GLU A 205 0.92 -10.66 -21.72
N ILE A 206 1.05 -9.61 -20.90
CA ILE A 206 0.35 -9.48 -19.61
C ILE A 206 -1.16 -9.54 -19.80
N SER A 207 -1.73 -8.85 -20.81
CA SER A 207 -3.17 -8.89 -21.04
C SER A 207 -3.68 -10.31 -21.35
N LYS A 208 -2.88 -11.14 -22.02
CA LYS A 208 -3.23 -12.56 -22.28
C LYS A 208 -3.18 -13.39 -21.00
N ILE A 209 -2.13 -13.22 -20.20
CA ILE A 209 -1.98 -13.88 -18.89
C ILE A 209 -3.19 -13.60 -18.01
N LEU A 210 -3.60 -12.32 -17.94
CA LEU A 210 -4.78 -11.91 -17.17
C LEU A 210 -6.08 -12.45 -17.76
N LYS A 211 -6.26 -12.40 -19.09
CA LYS A 211 -7.45 -12.95 -19.78
C LYS A 211 -7.63 -14.45 -19.53
N ASN A 212 -6.53 -15.20 -19.50
CA ASN A 212 -6.53 -16.66 -19.39
C ASN A 212 -6.32 -17.18 -17.97
N ALA A 213 -6.05 -16.30 -17.00
CA ALA A 213 -5.66 -16.64 -15.63
C ALA A 213 -4.45 -17.61 -15.55
N GLU A 214 -3.38 -17.29 -16.27
CA GLU A 214 -2.15 -18.09 -16.31
C GLU A 214 -1.24 -17.80 -15.11
N TYR A 215 -1.54 -18.39 -13.93
CA TYR A 215 -0.87 -18.08 -12.67
C TYR A 215 0.66 -18.30 -12.69
N ASP A 216 1.14 -19.39 -13.30
CA ASP A 216 2.58 -19.70 -13.35
C ASP A 216 3.39 -18.66 -14.13
N SER A 217 2.78 -18.02 -15.13
CA SER A 217 3.42 -17.02 -15.98
C SER A 217 3.62 -15.66 -15.28
N VAL A 218 2.95 -15.44 -14.13
CA VAL A 218 2.95 -14.16 -13.40
C VAL A 218 4.32 -13.83 -12.82
N GLU A 219 5.08 -14.83 -12.36
CA GLU A 219 6.41 -14.67 -11.77
C GLU A 219 7.43 -14.06 -12.75
N ASN A 220 7.18 -14.15 -14.07
CA ASN A 220 8.01 -13.50 -15.08
C ASN A 220 7.93 -11.97 -15.02
N PHE A 221 6.84 -11.43 -14.47
CA PHE A 221 6.57 -9.99 -14.40
C PHE A 221 6.64 -9.47 -12.96
N VAL A 222 6.04 -10.19 -12.01
CA VAL A 222 6.06 -9.87 -10.57
C VAL A 222 7.33 -10.44 -9.95
N SER A 223 8.47 -9.82 -10.30
CA SER A 223 9.81 -10.37 -10.05
C SER A 223 10.62 -9.63 -8.99
N ILE A 224 10.13 -8.48 -8.50
CA ILE A 224 10.82 -7.70 -7.46
C ILE A 224 10.10 -7.94 -6.14
N GLY A 225 10.78 -8.69 -5.26
CA GLY A 225 10.28 -9.09 -3.94
C GLY A 225 9.28 -10.25 -3.99
N SER A 226 9.03 -10.86 -2.82
CA SER A 226 8.13 -12.01 -2.70
C SER A 226 6.64 -11.64 -2.67
N GLY A 227 6.33 -10.37 -2.41
CA GLY A 227 5.00 -9.91 -2.04
C GLY A 227 4.84 -9.66 -0.55
N PHE A 228 5.67 -10.25 0.29
CA PHE A 228 5.65 -10.06 1.74
C PHE A 228 6.80 -9.16 2.25
N ASP A 229 7.74 -8.81 1.36
CA ASP A 229 8.88 -7.96 1.67
C ASP A 229 8.49 -6.49 1.52
N HIS A 230 8.20 -5.85 2.65
CA HIS A 230 7.81 -4.43 2.66
C HIS A 230 9.00 -3.47 2.46
N GLU A 231 10.24 -3.97 2.56
CA GLU A 231 11.48 -3.18 2.43
C GLU A 231 11.67 -2.57 1.03
N ILE A 232 10.95 -3.07 0.02
CA ILE A 232 10.97 -2.53 -1.36
C ILE A 232 10.67 -1.02 -1.39
N PHE A 233 9.84 -0.55 -0.44
CA PHE A 233 9.44 0.85 -0.33
C PHE A 233 10.27 1.65 0.68
N ASP A 234 11.29 1.06 1.32
CA ASP A 234 12.08 1.74 2.34
C ASP A 234 12.79 2.98 1.78
N GLY A 235 13.31 2.90 0.56
CA GLY A 235 13.90 4.03 -0.15
C GLY A 235 12.91 5.17 -0.48
N MET A 236 11.62 4.96 -0.27
CA MET A 236 10.56 5.95 -0.49
C MET A 236 9.88 6.40 0.80
N ARG A 237 10.31 5.92 1.98
CA ARG A 237 9.72 6.30 3.28
C ARG A 237 9.80 7.78 3.59
N ASP A 238 10.76 8.48 3.00
CA ASP A 238 10.89 9.92 3.17
C ASP A 238 9.83 10.69 2.38
N TYR A 239 9.13 10.05 1.44
CA TYR A 239 8.11 10.69 0.62
C TYR A 239 6.71 10.13 0.89
N LEU A 240 6.61 8.83 1.19
CA LEU A 240 5.35 8.11 1.35
C LEU A 240 5.07 7.78 2.81
N ASP A 241 3.84 8.02 3.27
CA ASP A 241 3.40 7.57 4.59
C ASP A 241 2.92 6.12 4.52
N LEU A 242 3.86 5.18 4.63
CA LEU A 242 3.58 3.73 4.58
C LEU A 242 2.83 3.20 5.82
N GLU A 243 2.78 3.97 6.91
CA GLU A 243 2.10 3.58 8.14
C GLU A 243 0.60 3.92 8.08
N SER A 244 0.24 4.96 7.33
CA SER A 244 -1.16 5.29 7.07
C SER A 244 -1.89 4.23 6.25
N LYS A 245 -3.23 4.23 6.33
CA LYS A 245 -4.10 3.30 5.59
C LYS A 245 -4.23 3.70 4.12
N LYS A 246 -3.10 3.72 3.42
CA LYS A 246 -3.00 4.12 2.01
C LYS A 246 -2.34 3.03 1.18
N HIS A 247 -2.87 2.79 -0.01
CA HIS A 247 -2.18 1.99 -1.01
C HIS A 247 -1.41 2.91 -1.95
N TYR A 248 -0.23 2.47 -2.38
CA TYR A 248 0.62 3.22 -3.28
C TYR A 248 0.90 2.41 -4.55
N LEU A 249 0.75 3.06 -5.69
CA LEU A 249 1.14 2.55 -7.00
C LEU A 249 2.21 3.49 -7.55
N VAL A 250 3.42 3.02 -7.78
CA VAL A 250 4.54 3.88 -8.23
C VAL A 250 5.05 3.37 -9.57
N ILE A 251 4.77 4.11 -10.63
CA ILE A 251 5.35 3.85 -11.96
C ILE A 251 6.67 4.60 -12.06
N VAL A 252 7.70 3.91 -12.52
CA VAL A 252 9.00 4.50 -12.87
C VAL A 252 9.45 3.97 -14.23
N GLY A 253 9.82 4.90 -15.12
CA GLY A 253 10.50 4.63 -16.37
C GLY A 253 12.01 4.67 -16.19
N SER A 254 12.72 3.86 -16.97
CA SER A 254 14.17 3.87 -17.02
C SER A 254 14.68 3.48 -18.40
N GLN A 255 15.77 4.13 -18.83
CA GLN A 255 16.46 3.74 -20.07
C GLN A 255 17.10 2.35 -19.95
N ALA A 256 17.55 1.98 -18.74
CA ALA A 256 18.27 0.73 -18.50
C ALA A 256 17.34 -0.43 -18.09
N ARG A 257 16.28 -0.14 -17.34
CA ARG A 257 15.37 -1.15 -16.76
C ARG A 257 13.97 -1.18 -17.37
N GLY A 258 13.68 -0.27 -18.28
CA GLY A 258 12.38 -0.13 -18.92
C GLY A 258 11.31 0.41 -17.98
N LEU A 259 10.11 -0.18 -17.98
CA LEU A 259 8.98 0.31 -17.18
C LEU A 259 8.72 -0.63 -16.01
N VAL A 260 8.68 -0.08 -14.80
CA VAL A 260 8.36 -0.83 -13.58
C VAL A 260 7.22 -0.14 -12.85
N CYS A 261 6.30 -0.92 -12.30
CA CYS A 261 5.29 -0.44 -11.35
C CYS A 261 5.48 -1.13 -10.00
N LEU A 262 5.76 -0.36 -8.96
CA LEU A 262 5.74 -0.83 -7.58
C LEU A 262 4.31 -0.76 -7.05
N VAL A 263 3.85 -1.82 -6.41
CA VAL A 263 2.51 -1.93 -5.82
C VAL A 263 2.68 -2.18 -4.32
N HIS A 264 2.18 -1.26 -3.50
CA HIS A 264 2.09 -1.39 -2.06
C HIS A 264 0.63 -1.37 -1.63
N LEU A 265 0.16 -2.50 -1.08
CA LEU A 265 -1.15 -2.60 -0.44
C LEU A 265 -0.95 -2.64 1.08
N HIS A 266 -1.27 -1.52 1.75
CA HIS A 266 -1.20 -1.32 3.19
C HIS A 266 -1.57 -2.57 4.01
N GLY A 267 -0.65 -2.98 4.88
CA GLY A 267 -0.80 -4.10 5.81
C GLY A 267 -0.81 -5.48 5.17
N MET A 268 -0.55 -5.61 3.86
CA MET A 268 -0.69 -6.88 3.14
C MET A 268 0.50 -7.19 2.24
N PHE A 269 0.66 -6.44 1.15
CA PHE A 269 1.55 -6.86 0.07
C PHE A 269 2.40 -5.73 -0.48
N SER A 270 3.62 -6.05 -0.88
CA SER A 270 4.53 -5.13 -1.58
C SER A 270 5.32 -5.88 -2.64
N VAL A 271 5.20 -5.44 -3.90
CA VAL A 271 5.93 -6.03 -5.04
C VAL A 271 6.37 -4.94 -6.01
N GLY A 272 7.38 -5.24 -6.82
CA GLY A 272 7.60 -4.56 -8.09
C GLY A 272 7.26 -5.45 -9.27
N VAL A 273 6.56 -4.86 -10.24
CA VAL A 273 6.13 -5.50 -11.48
C VAL A 273 6.91 -4.89 -12.64
N CYS A 274 7.70 -5.72 -13.32
CA CYS A 274 8.43 -5.35 -14.54
C CYS A 274 7.47 -5.38 -15.73
N LEU A 275 7.05 -4.21 -16.20
CA LEU A 275 5.98 -4.04 -17.19
C LEU A 275 6.49 -3.93 -18.62
N SER A 276 7.73 -3.48 -18.81
CA SER A 276 8.41 -3.40 -20.11
C SER A 276 9.91 -3.45 -19.93
N ASN A 277 10.61 -4.06 -20.90
CA ASN A 277 12.08 -3.96 -21.02
C ASN A 277 12.51 -2.94 -22.09
N SER A 278 11.56 -2.28 -22.75
CA SER A 278 11.82 -1.20 -23.70
C SER A 278 12.28 0.05 -22.94
N PRO A 279 13.16 0.89 -23.50
CA PRO A 279 13.63 2.09 -22.80
C PRO A 279 12.51 3.12 -22.59
N TYR A 280 12.33 3.57 -21.36
CA TYR A 280 11.44 4.69 -21.00
C TYR A 280 12.25 5.88 -20.45
N PRO A 281 11.77 7.12 -20.55
CA PRO A 281 12.47 8.27 -19.97
C PRO A 281 12.66 8.11 -18.47
N ASP A 282 13.85 8.40 -17.93
CA ASP A 282 14.10 8.37 -16.48
C ASP A 282 13.28 9.45 -15.73
N SER A 283 12.76 10.45 -16.45
CA SER A 283 11.83 11.45 -15.93
C SER A 283 10.39 10.96 -15.81
N LEU A 284 10.04 9.79 -16.38
CA LEU A 284 8.71 9.22 -16.25
C LEU A 284 8.56 8.62 -14.85
N ALA A 285 7.84 9.34 -13.98
CA ALA A 285 7.41 8.80 -12.71
C ALA A 285 6.00 9.27 -12.39
N VAL A 286 5.17 8.37 -11.85
CA VAL A 286 3.81 8.71 -11.39
C VAL A 286 3.50 7.92 -10.13
N ILE A 287 3.01 8.61 -9.10
CA ILE A 287 2.61 8.02 -7.82
C ILE A 287 1.08 8.08 -7.73
N GLY A 288 0.43 6.93 -7.76
CA GLY A 288 -0.96 6.75 -7.38
C GLY A 288 -1.09 6.60 -5.87
N VAL A 289 -1.84 7.50 -5.23
CA VAL A 289 -2.16 7.45 -3.79
C VAL A 289 -3.62 7.09 -3.64
N ASN A 290 -3.90 5.89 -3.12
CA ASN A 290 -5.24 5.42 -2.80
C ASN A 290 -5.45 5.54 -1.28
N ASP A 291 -6.22 6.54 -0.85
CA ASP A 291 -6.52 6.77 0.56
C ASP A 291 -7.80 6.04 0.97
N ILE A 292 -7.66 5.04 1.85
CA ILE A 292 -8.79 4.20 2.28
C ILE A 292 -9.75 4.98 3.16
N GLU A 293 -9.24 5.86 4.03
CA GLU A 293 -10.04 6.62 4.98
C GLU A 293 -10.79 7.77 4.28
N GLN A 294 -10.10 8.48 3.39
CA GLN A 294 -10.69 9.56 2.60
C GLN A 294 -11.50 9.08 1.39
N ARG A 295 -11.47 7.77 1.11
CA ARG A 295 -12.19 7.13 -0.01
C ARG A 295 -11.88 7.77 -1.36
N SER A 296 -10.60 7.99 -1.61
CA SER A 296 -10.16 8.76 -2.77
C SER A 296 -8.91 8.19 -3.40
N PHE A 297 -8.71 8.52 -4.67
CA PHE A 297 -7.48 8.24 -5.39
C PHE A 297 -6.98 9.49 -6.10
N ARG A 298 -5.67 9.72 -6.07
CA ARG A 298 -5.03 10.79 -6.83
C ARG A 298 -3.70 10.33 -7.44
N LYS A 299 -3.40 10.84 -8.64
CA LYS A 299 -2.09 10.69 -9.28
C LYS A 299 -1.24 11.92 -8.96
N ILE A 300 0.01 11.70 -8.57
CA ILE A 300 0.98 12.72 -8.21
C ILE A 300 2.19 12.55 -9.12
N TYR A 301 2.58 13.65 -9.76
CA TYR A 301 3.74 13.73 -10.65
C TYR A 301 4.94 14.36 -9.92
N PRO A 302 6.19 14.17 -10.40
CA PRO A 302 7.39 14.64 -9.71
C PRO A 302 7.38 16.12 -9.34
N GLU A 303 6.92 16.99 -10.23
CA GLU A 303 6.79 18.44 -9.96
C GLU A 303 5.75 18.79 -8.87
N GLN A 304 4.77 17.91 -8.63
CA GLN A 304 3.77 18.07 -7.56
C GLN A 304 4.29 17.49 -6.25
N LEU A 305 4.99 16.34 -6.31
CA LEU A 305 5.57 15.68 -5.15
C LEU A 305 6.42 16.63 -4.31
N LEU A 306 7.34 17.36 -4.97
CA LEU A 306 8.22 18.30 -4.27
C LEU A 306 7.45 19.40 -3.52
N LYS A 307 6.33 19.87 -4.08
CA LYS A 307 5.50 20.92 -3.48
C LYS A 307 4.63 20.43 -2.33
N GLU A 308 4.27 19.15 -2.34
CA GLU A 308 3.44 18.54 -1.29
C GLU A 308 4.28 18.03 -0.12
N VAL A 309 5.49 17.53 -0.39
CA VAL A 309 6.36 16.93 0.63
C VAL A 309 7.25 17.97 1.31
N PHE A 310 7.71 18.99 0.58
CA PHE A 310 8.66 19.98 1.09
C PHE A 310 8.08 21.39 1.13
N ALA A 311 8.52 22.17 2.12
CA ALA A 311 8.34 23.61 2.12
C ALA A 311 9.08 24.25 0.93
N PRO A 312 8.68 25.47 0.51
CA PRO A 312 9.49 26.24 -0.43
C PRO A 312 10.95 26.33 0.03
N PRO A 313 11.93 26.19 -0.89
CA PRO A 313 13.34 26.15 -0.54
C PRO A 313 13.78 27.42 0.18
N GLU A 314 14.48 27.25 1.31
CA GLU A 314 15.12 28.35 2.02
C GLU A 314 16.61 28.41 1.63
N LEU A 315 17.07 29.57 1.14
CA LEU A 315 18.47 29.79 0.80
C LEU A 315 19.24 30.35 2.00
N ARG A 316 20.35 29.70 2.36
CA ARG A 316 21.32 30.18 3.33
C ARG A 316 22.69 30.33 2.68
N PHE A 317 23.36 31.45 2.90
CA PHE A 317 24.65 31.72 2.27
C PHE A 317 25.81 31.37 3.21
N GLN A 318 26.86 30.79 2.65
CA GLN A 318 28.17 30.67 3.30
C GLN A 318 29.08 31.76 2.76
N TYR A 319 29.77 32.43 3.68
CA TYR A 319 30.54 33.63 3.37
C TYR A 319 32.03 33.40 3.54
N TYR A 320 32.80 34.17 2.79
CA TYR A 320 34.22 34.36 3.06
C TYR A 320 34.46 35.70 3.75
N PHE A 321 35.16 35.66 4.88
CA PHE A 321 35.65 36.85 5.58
C PHE A 321 37.18 36.80 5.65
N PRO A 322 37.87 37.88 5.25
CA PRO A 322 39.34 37.89 5.26
C PRO A 322 39.92 37.98 6.68
N THR A 323 39.12 38.36 7.68
CA THR A 323 39.53 38.50 9.10
C THR A 323 38.39 38.14 10.05
N GLU A 324 38.72 37.74 11.28
CA GLU A 324 37.73 37.53 12.36
C GLU A 324 36.95 38.80 12.67
N TYR A 325 37.59 39.97 12.59
CA TYR A 325 36.93 41.26 12.77
C TYR A 325 35.81 41.49 11.74
N ALA A 326 36.07 41.20 10.47
CA ALA A 326 35.05 41.33 9.42
C ALA A 326 33.89 40.33 9.61
N ALA A 327 34.18 39.13 10.11
CA ALA A 327 33.16 38.16 10.47
C ALA A 327 32.30 38.65 11.65
N GLN A 328 32.92 39.18 12.71
CA GLN A 328 32.19 39.73 13.86
C GLN A 328 31.33 40.94 13.46
N GLU A 329 31.87 41.85 12.65
CA GLU A 329 31.12 42.99 12.15
C GLU A 329 29.89 42.55 11.33
N PHE A 330 30.01 41.47 10.56
CA PHE A 330 28.87 40.87 9.87
C PHE A 330 27.83 40.28 10.83
N LEU A 331 28.26 39.56 11.87
CA LEU A 331 27.36 38.99 12.87
C LEU A 331 26.58 40.09 13.62
N ASP A 332 27.25 41.19 13.97
CA ASP A 332 26.62 42.35 14.60
C ASP A 332 25.58 43.00 13.68
N MET A 333 25.86 43.07 12.37
CA MET A 333 24.89 43.54 11.38
C MET A 333 23.70 42.56 11.24
N GLN A 334 23.96 41.26 11.24
CA GLN A 334 22.93 40.22 11.09
C GLN A 334 21.97 40.17 12.28
N ALA A 335 22.40 40.61 13.47
CA ALA A 335 21.56 40.72 14.66
C ALA A 335 20.53 41.86 14.60
N SER A 336 20.60 42.74 13.60
CA SER A 336 19.67 43.86 13.42
C SER A 336 18.36 43.43 12.74
N ASP A 337 17.23 43.91 13.25
CA ASP A 337 15.90 43.69 12.63
C ASP A 337 15.77 44.28 11.22
N LYS A 338 16.70 45.16 10.82
CA LYS A 338 16.74 45.76 9.47
C LYS A 338 17.65 45.00 8.52
N PHE A 339 18.30 43.94 9.00
CA PHE A 339 19.18 43.12 8.18
C PHE A 339 18.38 42.45 7.07
N GLY A 340 18.93 42.50 5.86
CA GLY A 340 18.36 41.80 4.71
C GLY A 340 19.34 41.76 3.56
N PHE A 341 18.92 41.15 2.47
CA PHE A 341 19.67 41.15 1.22
C PHE A 341 18.95 42.02 0.20
N HIS A 342 19.74 42.69 -0.64
CA HIS A 342 19.17 43.37 -1.79
C HIS A 342 18.56 42.33 -2.73
N SER A 343 17.30 42.53 -3.10
CA SER A 343 16.56 41.70 -4.07
C SER A 343 15.97 42.58 -5.16
N THR A 344 15.72 41.99 -6.32
CA THR A 344 15.02 42.65 -7.43
C THR A 344 13.50 42.68 -7.19
N GLU A 345 12.77 43.46 -7.99
CA GLU A 345 11.30 43.48 -7.96
C GLU A 345 10.68 42.11 -8.26
N THR A 346 11.41 41.23 -8.94
CA THR A 346 11.01 39.85 -9.25
C THR A 346 11.44 38.84 -8.18
N GLY A 347 12.06 39.30 -7.08
CA GLY A 347 12.48 38.46 -5.96
C GLY A 347 13.81 37.72 -6.18
N THR A 348 14.54 37.99 -7.27
CA THR A 348 15.86 37.38 -7.51
C THR A 348 16.94 38.06 -6.67
N THR A 349 17.99 37.30 -6.34
CA THR A 349 19.17 37.82 -5.62
C THR A 349 20.24 38.24 -6.63
N PRO A 350 20.42 39.55 -6.90
CA PRO A 350 21.47 40.04 -7.78
C PRO A 350 22.86 39.80 -7.16
N VAL A 351 23.83 39.50 -8.02
CA VAL A 351 25.22 39.30 -7.61
C VAL A 351 26.12 40.38 -8.21
N PHE A 352 27.19 40.71 -7.48
CA PHE A 352 28.08 41.82 -7.76
C PHE A 352 29.53 41.34 -7.82
N ASP A 353 30.38 42.07 -8.54
CA ASP A 353 31.83 41.93 -8.42
C ASP A 353 32.35 42.61 -7.13
N ARG A 354 33.66 42.47 -6.89
CA ARG A 354 34.34 43.04 -5.72
C ARG A 354 34.27 44.57 -5.66
N GLN A 355 34.10 45.23 -6.81
CA GLN A 355 33.96 46.69 -6.92
C GLN A 355 32.50 47.15 -6.76
N GLY A 356 31.56 46.22 -6.63
CA GLY A 356 30.13 46.49 -6.46
C GLY A 356 29.38 46.75 -7.76
N LYS A 357 29.96 46.38 -8.91
CA LYS A 357 29.26 46.42 -10.19
C LYS A 357 28.37 45.18 -10.30
N LEU A 358 27.13 45.41 -10.74
CA LEU A 358 26.16 44.36 -10.97
C LEU A 358 26.63 43.43 -12.10
N LEU A 359 26.57 42.12 -11.86
CA LEU A 359 26.84 41.09 -12.87
C LEU A 359 25.57 40.79 -13.68
N SER A 360 25.75 40.27 -14.89
CA SER A 360 24.63 39.97 -15.80
C SER A 360 23.81 38.74 -15.41
N SER A 361 24.41 37.81 -14.65
CA SER A 361 23.72 36.65 -14.09
C SER A 361 23.29 36.90 -12.65
N ASP A 362 22.22 36.24 -12.23
CA ASP A 362 21.77 36.22 -10.84
C ASP A 362 22.36 35.03 -10.06
N LEU A 363 22.10 34.99 -8.76
CA LEU A 363 22.62 33.93 -7.90
C LEU A 363 22.15 32.53 -8.32
N TYR A 364 20.90 32.39 -8.76
CA TYR A 364 20.35 31.09 -9.14
C TYR A 364 21.02 30.55 -10.41
N SER A 365 21.26 31.43 -11.39
CA SER A 365 22.05 31.08 -12.59
C SER A 365 23.45 30.59 -12.21
N LYS A 366 24.08 31.23 -11.21
CA LYS A 366 25.39 30.82 -10.67
C LYS A 366 25.35 29.49 -9.92
N MET A 367 24.28 29.21 -9.17
CA MET A 367 24.08 27.90 -8.55
C MET A 367 23.96 26.79 -9.60
N LYS A 368 23.24 27.05 -10.69
CA LYS A 368 23.08 26.08 -11.79
C LYS A 368 24.40 25.75 -12.50
N GLU A 369 25.29 26.73 -12.64
CA GLU A 369 26.64 26.50 -13.20
C GLU A 369 27.47 25.50 -12.35
N SER A 370 27.21 25.42 -11.04
CA SER A 370 27.90 24.51 -10.11
C SER A 370 27.10 23.27 -9.68
N GLU A 371 25.98 22.98 -10.36
CA GLU A 371 25.09 21.86 -10.06
C GLU A 371 25.82 20.50 -10.02
N HIS A 372 26.83 20.33 -10.88
CA HIS A 372 27.67 19.13 -10.96
C HIS A 372 28.61 18.92 -9.75
N LEU A 373 28.72 19.91 -8.85
CA LEU A 373 29.54 19.86 -7.63
C LEU A 373 28.70 19.84 -6.35
N VAL A 374 27.37 19.71 -6.49
CA VAL A 374 26.45 19.73 -5.36
C VAL A 374 26.68 18.54 -4.45
N THR A 375 26.65 18.82 -3.15
CA THR A 375 26.59 17.79 -2.11
C THR A 375 25.24 17.87 -1.41
N SER A 376 24.68 16.71 -1.08
CA SER A 376 23.36 16.60 -0.45
C SER A 376 23.48 15.91 0.90
N GLU A 377 22.83 16.45 1.92
CA GLU A 377 22.78 15.88 3.27
C GLU A 377 21.33 15.94 3.80
N ALA A 378 21.00 15.04 4.73
CA ALA A 378 19.70 15.05 5.40
C ALA A 378 19.65 16.18 6.44
N LEU A 379 18.49 16.83 6.57
CA LEU A 379 18.23 17.84 7.59
C LEU A 379 17.80 17.18 8.91
N ASP A 380 18.31 17.69 10.03
CA ASP A 380 17.79 17.34 11.36
C ASP A 380 16.30 17.75 11.44
N GLY A 381 15.42 16.76 11.69
CA GLY A 381 13.97 16.96 11.69
C GLY A 381 13.26 16.65 10.36
N GLY A 382 13.98 16.16 9.35
CA GLY A 382 13.42 15.76 8.05
C GLY A 382 13.58 16.82 6.97
N GLY A 383 13.95 16.38 5.76
CA GLY A 383 14.28 17.27 4.65
C GLY A 383 15.67 17.02 4.08
N ILE A 384 16.04 17.83 3.08
CA ILE A 384 17.30 17.71 2.36
C ILE A 384 17.96 19.09 2.30
N VAL A 385 19.28 19.12 2.47
CA VAL A 385 20.10 20.30 2.19
C VAL A 385 20.97 20.03 0.98
N HIS A 386 20.86 20.89 -0.02
CA HIS A 386 21.78 20.92 -1.15
C HIS A 386 22.80 22.04 -0.94
N LYS A 387 24.08 21.70 -0.95
CA LYS A 387 25.17 22.68 -0.88
C LYS A 387 25.76 22.89 -2.26
N PHE A 388 25.54 24.07 -2.81
CA PHE A 388 26.07 24.55 -4.09
C PHE A 388 27.36 25.35 -3.83
N PRO A 389 28.54 24.81 -4.15
CA PRO A 389 29.77 25.59 -4.06
C PRO A 389 29.77 26.67 -5.15
N ILE A 390 30.22 27.87 -4.80
CA ILE A 390 30.35 28.97 -5.74
C ILE A 390 31.80 29.04 -6.21
N GLN A 391 32.00 28.91 -7.52
CA GLN A 391 33.33 28.87 -8.13
C GLN A 391 33.89 30.29 -8.40
N ASP A 392 33.02 31.27 -8.63
CA ASP A 392 33.40 32.64 -8.94
C ASP A 392 33.52 33.51 -7.68
N GLU A 393 34.39 34.52 -7.72
CA GLU A 393 34.42 35.56 -6.68
C GLU A 393 33.18 36.47 -6.85
N LEU A 394 32.07 36.10 -6.20
CA LEU A 394 30.81 36.85 -6.27
C LEU A 394 30.38 37.37 -4.90
N PHE A 395 29.71 38.51 -4.93
CA PHE A 395 29.28 39.23 -3.76
C PHE A 395 27.77 39.47 -3.78
N ILE A 396 27.16 39.44 -2.61
CA ILE A 396 25.78 39.91 -2.40
C ILE A 396 25.80 41.20 -1.56
N LYS A 397 24.80 42.05 -1.76
CA LYS A 397 24.67 43.33 -1.06
C LYS A 397 23.73 43.20 0.14
N ILE A 398 24.21 43.62 1.32
CA ILE A 398 23.47 43.62 2.58
C ILE A 398 22.70 44.94 2.74
N LEU A 399 21.49 44.85 3.29
CA LEU A 399 20.67 45.98 3.70
C LEU A 399 20.70 46.15 5.24
N PRO A 400 20.63 47.40 5.75
CA PRO A 400 20.64 48.67 5.00
C PRO A 400 22.04 49.19 4.68
N SER A 401 23.11 48.52 5.13
CA SER A 401 24.49 49.04 5.08
C SER A 401 25.06 49.20 3.66
N GLY A 402 24.51 48.48 2.68
CA GLY A 402 25.01 48.45 1.31
C GLY A 402 26.33 47.69 1.16
N LYS A 403 26.84 47.06 2.23
CA LYS A 403 28.10 46.30 2.20
C LYS A 403 28.00 45.08 1.32
N LEU A 404 29.11 44.76 0.68
CA LEU A 404 29.28 43.56 -0.14
C LEU A 404 29.91 42.46 0.70
N VAL A 405 29.34 41.26 0.64
CA VAL A 405 29.91 40.07 1.27
C VAL A 405 30.05 38.97 0.24
N GLN A 406 31.23 38.37 0.20
CA GLN A 406 31.55 37.30 -0.73
C GLN A 406 30.81 36.03 -0.34
N VAL A 407 30.15 35.40 -1.30
CA VAL A 407 29.49 34.10 -1.12
C VAL A 407 30.38 33.02 -1.71
N ILE A 408 30.68 31.99 -0.90
CA ILE A 408 31.49 30.83 -1.29
C ILE A 408 30.68 29.56 -1.48
N ALA A 409 29.49 29.49 -0.89
CA ALA A 409 28.53 28.43 -1.15
C ALA A 409 27.12 28.91 -0.81
N VAL A 410 26.12 28.28 -1.42
CA VAL A 410 24.71 28.43 -1.07
C VAL A 410 24.21 27.08 -0.55
N ARG A 411 23.56 27.07 0.61
CA ARG A 411 22.80 25.94 1.12
C ARG A 411 21.33 26.18 0.78
N GLU A 412 20.74 25.30 0.01
CA GLU A 412 19.30 25.26 -0.23
C GLU A 412 18.69 24.22 0.71
N GLU A 413 17.86 24.66 1.64
CA GLU A 413 17.19 23.82 2.63
C GLU A 413 15.76 23.53 2.17
N LEU A 414 15.48 22.26 1.85
CA LEU A 414 14.14 21.74 1.58
C LEU A 414 13.64 21.02 2.83
N ARG A 415 12.93 21.74 3.70
CA ARG A 415 12.36 21.14 4.92
C ARG A 415 11.16 20.28 4.57
N GLN A 416 11.13 19.06 5.09
CA GLN A 416 9.97 18.20 4.92
C GLN A 416 8.81 18.72 5.77
N ILE A 417 7.63 18.86 5.15
CA ILE A 417 6.41 19.33 5.82
C ILE A 417 5.34 18.24 5.90
N ALA A 418 5.40 17.23 5.04
CA ALA A 418 4.45 16.12 5.02
C ALA A 418 5.07 14.86 4.41
N LYS A 419 4.33 13.75 4.56
CA LYS A 419 4.46 12.55 3.73
C LYS A 419 3.11 12.33 3.05
N LEU A 420 3.15 11.76 1.85
CA LEU A 420 1.97 11.63 0.99
C LEU A 420 0.84 10.79 1.59
#